data_AF-A0A1S8B8M6-F1
#
_entry.id   AF-A0A1S8B8M6-F1
#
_cell.length_a   1.000
_cell.length_b   1.000
_cell.length_c   1.000
_cell.angle_alpha   90.00
_cell.angle_beta   90.00
_cell.angle_gamma   90.00
#
_symmetry.space_group_name_H-M   'P 1'
#
loop_
_entity.id
_entity.type
_entity.pdbx_description
1 polymer ?
#
loop_
_entity_poly.entity_id
_entity_poly.type
_entity_poly.pdbx_seq_one_letter_code
_entity_poly.pdbx_strand_id
1 'polypeptide(L)'
;MYDPQVFFDDPFSATIYVRRFVLSVWEEWMGHELADIHDGELADLLKHSGSKAFEHHAGEDSKILMDYQRMADTSHRIRVHKRAVKAISWAFRNDAKDNKQSEREEERNKQSDREEERRAWSILEEKLSLLEAQLGEWMGMFAQRASMAEALEANRQARSAGQLTKLATVAVPFSIVAAVFSMGGEFAAGQPLFPVFWAITLPVTFVLLLWVIHGNTITVWWKKKTQRKGREVQRVWNVLGWRLSLNVSAQPDEEKGE
;
A
#
# COMPACT_ATOMS: atom_id res chain seq x y z
N MET A 1 39.41 -10.74 -42.43
CA MET A 1 38.89 -10.31 -43.75
C MET A 1 37.63 -11.12 -43.96
N TYR A 2 36.46 -10.54 -43.65
CA TYR A 2 35.16 -11.23 -43.70
C TYR A 2 34.64 -11.17 -45.14
N ASP A 3 34.29 -12.33 -45.70
CA ASP A 3 33.73 -12.42 -47.05
C ASP A 3 32.28 -11.91 -47.06
N PRO A 4 31.94 -10.83 -47.79
CA PRO A 4 30.61 -10.22 -47.74
C PRO A 4 29.51 -11.06 -48.39
N GLN A 5 29.85 -12.14 -49.12
CA GLN A 5 28.88 -12.87 -49.95
C GLN A 5 28.03 -13.90 -49.18
N VAL A 6 28.46 -14.35 -48.00
CA VAL A 6 27.72 -15.36 -47.19
C VAL A 6 26.43 -14.79 -46.57
N PHE A 7 26.23 -13.47 -46.59
CA PHE A 7 25.05 -12.83 -45.99
C PHE A 7 23.76 -12.94 -46.79
N PHE A 8 23.82 -13.28 -48.09
CA PHE A 8 22.64 -13.24 -48.95
C PHE A 8 21.87 -14.56 -49.04
N ASP A 9 22.47 -15.68 -48.66
CA ASP A 9 21.83 -16.99 -48.80
C ASP A 9 20.93 -17.36 -47.61
N ASP A 10 21.07 -16.68 -46.46
CA ASP A 10 20.19 -16.85 -45.30
C ASP A 10 19.64 -15.49 -44.82
N PRO A 11 18.39 -15.13 -45.18
CA PRO A 11 17.77 -13.89 -44.74
C PRO A 11 17.67 -13.80 -43.20
N PHE A 12 17.76 -14.92 -42.49
CA PHE A 12 17.74 -14.97 -41.03
C PHE A 12 19.08 -14.62 -40.40
N SER A 13 20.20 -14.87 -41.08
CA SER A 13 21.52 -14.46 -40.60
C SER A 13 21.66 -12.93 -40.56
N ALA A 14 21.03 -12.21 -41.49
CA ALA A 14 20.94 -10.74 -41.45
C ALA A 14 20.16 -10.21 -40.22
N THR A 15 19.18 -10.98 -39.72
CA THR A 15 18.39 -10.58 -38.54
C THR A 15 19.14 -10.73 -37.22
N ILE A 16 20.25 -11.47 -37.17
CA ILE A 16 21.03 -11.67 -35.93
C ILE A 16 21.55 -10.32 -35.41
N TYR A 17 22.06 -9.46 -36.30
CA TYR A 17 22.53 -8.13 -35.92
C TYR A 17 21.40 -7.25 -35.41
N VAL A 18 20.24 -7.28 -36.09
CA VAL A 18 19.05 -6.52 -35.67
C VAL A 18 18.58 -7.00 -34.29
N ARG A 19 18.57 -8.31 -34.03
CA ARG A 19 18.17 -8.89 -32.75
C ARG A 19 19.13 -8.53 -31.62
N ARG A 20 20.44 -8.61 -31.86
CA ARG A 20 21.46 -8.16 -30.90
C ARG A 20 21.37 -6.66 -30.62
N PHE A 21 21.09 -5.85 -31.64
CA PHE A 21 20.87 -4.43 -31.47
C PHE A 21 19.63 -4.15 -30.62
N VAL A 22 18.49 -4.78 -30.92
CA VAL A 22 17.25 -4.65 -30.13
C VAL A 22 17.49 -5.05 -28.67
N LEU A 23 18.22 -6.15 -28.44
CA LEU A 23 18.57 -6.61 -27.11
C LEU A 23 19.43 -5.59 -26.36
N SER A 24 20.46 -5.02 -27.01
CA SER A 24 21.30 -3.97 -26.42
C SER A 24 20.50 -2.71 -26.06
N VAL A 25 19.61 -2.26 -26.95
CA VAL A 25 18.75 -1.09 -26.69
C VAL A 25 17.82 -1.35 -25.50
N TRP A 26 17.31 -2.58 -25.38
CA TRP A 26 16.48 -2.99 -24.26
C TRP A 26 17.24 -3.05 -22.95
N GLU A 27 18.46 -3.58 -22.95
CA GLU A 27 19.31 -3.62 -21.76
C GLU A 27 19.63 -2.22 -21.25
N GLU A 28 19.98 -1.30 -22.15
CA GLU A 28 20.22 0.10 -21.81
C GLU A 28 18.97 0.77 -21.24
N TRP A 29 17.83 0.63 -21.94
CA TRP A 29 16.56 1.20 -21.48
C TRP A 29 16.15 0.69 -20.09
N MET A 30 16.26 -0.63 -19.85
CA MET A 30 15.99 -1.19 -18.54
C MET A 30 16.97 -0.71 -17.47
N GLY A 31 18.24 -0.54 -17.82
CA GLY A 31 19.25 0.00 -16.91
C GLY A 31 18.87 1.39 -16.43
N HIS A 32 18.41 2.25 -17.33
CA HIS A 32 17.89 3.56 -16.99
C HIS A 32 16.63 3.51 -16.13
N GLU A 33 15.65 2.67 -16.50
CA GLU A 33 14.40 2.58 -15.75
C GLU A 33 14.64 2.03 -14.32
N LEU A 34 15.53 1.05 -14.17
CA LEU A 34 15.93 0.51 -12.85
C LEU A 34 16.62 1.58 -12.00
N ALA A 35 17.51 2.39 -12.59
CA ALA A 35 18.18 3.48 -11.87
C ALA A 35 17.18 4.53 -11.40
N ASP A 36 16.25 4.97 -12.27
CA ASP A 36 15.23 5.97 -11.91
C ASP A 36 14.29 5.46 -10.81
N ILE A 37 13.91 4.19 -10.90
CA ILE A 37 13.13 3.47 -9.87
C ILE A 37 13.88 3.47 -8.53
N HIS A 38 15.16 3.08 -8.52
CA HIS A 38 15.96 3.00 -7.31
C HIS A 38 16.24 4.37 -6.68
N ASP A 39 16.53 5.38 -7.50
CA ASP A 39 16.71 6.77 -7.04
C ASP A 39 15.41 7.31 -6.43
N GLY A 40 14.26 6.98 -7.04
CA GLY A 40 12.94 7.30 -6.51
C GLY A 40 12.67 6.65 -5.15
N GLU A 41 12.97 5.37 -4.99
CA GLU A 41 12.87 4.67 -3.70
C GLU A 41 13.80 5.27 -2.65
N LEU A 42 15.06 5.52 -3.00
CA LEU A 42 16.01 6.07 -2.05
C LEU A 42 15.56 7.46 -1.59
N ALA A 43 15.07 8.30 -2.50
CA ALA A 43 14.50 9.60 -2.17
C ALA A 43 13.27 9.48 -1.26
N ASP A 44 12.38 8.50 -1.51
CA ASP A 44 11.22 8.25 -0.66
C ASP A 44 11.62 7.76 0.73
N LEU A 45 12.54 6.80 0.83
CA LEU A 45 13.05 6.29 2.09
C LEU A 45 13.73 7.39 2.91
N LEU A 46 14.55 8.23 2.28
CA LEU A 46 15.18 9.36 2.97
C LEU A 46 14.15 10.35 3.50
N LYS A 47 13.08 10.59 2.75
CA LYS A 47 12.01 11.50 3.15
C LYS A 47 11.19 10.94 4.33
N HIS A 48 11.02 9.61 4.40
CA HIS A 48 10.14 8.96 5.38
C HIS A 48 10.89 8.19 6.49
N SER A 49 12.23 8.18 6.51
CA SER A 49 13.04 7.51 7.54
C SER A 49 13.16 8.32 8.86
N GLY A 50 12.56 9.51 8.95
CA GLY A 50 12.70 10.41 10.11
C GLY A 50 11.52 10.38 11.09
N SER A 51 11.75 10.85 12.32
CA SER A 51 10.70 11.09 13.33
C SER A 51 9.54 12.00 12.85
N LYS A 52 9.74 12.72 11.75
CA LYS A 52 8.76 13.62 11.13
C LYS A 52 7.98 13.00 9.98
N ALA A 53 8.22 11.73 9.65
CA ALA A 53 7.54 11.04 8.55
C ALA A 53 6.01 10.96 8.70
N PHE A 54 5.49 11.25 9.90
CA PHE A 54 4.06 11.25 10.22
C PHE A 54 3.46 12.65 10.44
N GLU A 55 4.25 13.72 10.30
CA GLU A 55 3.70 15.08 10.37
C GLU A 55 2.92 15.37 9.06
N HIS A 56 1.64 14.99 9.06
CA HIS A 56 0.71 15.25 7.96
C HIS A 56 0.60 16.76 7.69
N HIS A 57 1.22 17.21 6.60
CA HIS A 57 0.93 18.51 6.03
C HIS A 57 -0.22 18.35 5.03
N ALA A 58 -1.30 19.12 5.20
CA ALA A 58 -2.52 19.05 4.37
C ALA A 58 -2.32 19.36 2.86
N GLY A 59 -1.10 19.60 2.40
CA GLY A 59 -0.74 19.70 0.98
C GLY A 59 0.01 18.48 0.44
N GLU A 60 0.35 17.51 1.29
CA GLU A 60 1.20 16.38 0.94
C GLU A 60 0.41 15.22 0.32
N ASP A 61 -0.89 15.12 0.60
CA ASP A 61 -1.76 14.07 0.06
C ASP A 61 -1.88 14.14 -1.47
N SER A 62 -1.95 15.36 -2.03
CA SER A 62 -1.95 15.54 -3.49
C SER A 62 -0.64 15.08 -4.13
N LYS A 63 0.49 15.21 -3.42
CA LYS A 63 1.80 14.79 -3.92
C LYS A 63 1.93 13.26 -3.88
N ILE A 64 1.52 12.65 -2.77
CA ILE A 64 1.53 11.19 -2.62
C ILE A 64 0.66 10.53 -3.69
N LEU A 65 -0.51 11.11 -4.00
CA LEU A 65 -1.38 10.59 -5.05
C LEU A 65 -0.73 10.69 -6.44
N MET A 66 -0.06 11.80 -6.74
CA MET A 66 0.66 11.98 -8.01
C MET A 66 1.84 11.02 -8.13
N ASP A 67 2.60 10.82 -7.04
CA ASP A 67 3.70 9.87 -7.00
C ASP A 67 3.20 8.42 -7.21
N TYR A 68 2.06 8.07 -6.60
CA TYR A 68 1.39 6.79 -6.82
C TYR A 68 0.93 6.61 -8.27
N GLN A 69 0.26 7.61 -8.85
CA GLN A 69 -0.19 7.57 -10.25
C GLN A 69 0.99 7.38 -11.21
N ARG A 70 2.08 8.14 -11.01
CA ARG A 70 3.30 8.02 -11.78
C ARG A 70 3.86 6.60 -11.72
N MET A 71 3.89 6.01 -10.52
CA MET A 71 4.41 4.65 -10.35
C MET A 71 3.48 3.59 -10.96
N ALA A 72 2.16 3.78 -10.91
CA ALA A 72 1.19 2.92 -11.58
C ALA A 72 1.37 2.95 -13.12
N ASP A 73 1.63 4.13 -13.69
CA ASP A 73 1.93 4.28 -15.12
C ASP A 73 3.24 3.58 -15.50
N THR A 74 4.29 3.74 -14.69
CA THR A 74 5.56 3.01 -14.87
C THR A 74 5.34 1.50 -14.79
N SER A 75 4.54 1.01 -13.83
CA SER A 75 4.16 -0.40 -13.74
C SER A 75 3.49 -0.90 -15.00
N HIS A 76 2.54 -0.13 -15.52
CA HIS A 76 1.83 -0.47 -16.73
C HIS A 76 2.78 -0.56 -17.93
N ARG A 77 3.68 0.42 -18.09
CA ARG A 77 4.72 0.41 -19.14
C ARG A 77 5.59 -0.84 -19.06
N ILE A 78 6.13 -1.16 -17.89
CA ILE A 78 6.99 -2.34 -17.69
C ILE A 78 6.24 -3.63 -18.06
N ARG A 79 4.96 -3.75 -17.69
CA ARG A 79 4.13 -4.91 -18.07
C ARG A 79 3.94 -5.03 -19.58
N VAL A 80 3.72 -3.91 -20.27
CA VAL A 80 3.62 -3.88 -21.74
C VAL A 80 4.93 -4.34 -22.37
N HIS A 81 6.07 -3.83 -21.88
CA HIS A 81 7.39 -4.26 -22.33
C HIS A 81 7.61 -5.76 -22.07
N LYS A 82 7.35 -6.25 -20.86
CA LYS A 82 7.46 -7.68 -20.55
C LYS A 82 6.67 -8.57 -21.51
N ARG A 83 5.44 -8.16 -21.89
CA ARG A 83 4.65 -8.88 -22.91
C ARG A 83 5.31 -8.84 -24.29
N ALA A 84 5.87 -7.70 -24.68
CA ALA A 84 6.60 -7.57 -25.94
C ALA A 84 7.84 -8.48 -25.98
N VAL A 85 8.68 -8.52 -24.94
CA VAL A 85 9.82 -9.46 -24.85
C VAL A 85 9.34 -10.88 -24.99
N LYS A 86 8.30 -11.24 -24.24
CA LYS A 86 7.79 -12.61 -24.25
C LYS A 86 7.27 -13.01 -25.62
N ALA A 87 6.59 -12.10 -26.32
CA ALA A 87 6.13 -12.32 -27.69
C ALA A 87 7.30 -12.49 -28.67
N ILE A 88 8.32 -11.61 -28.57
CA ILE A 88 9.53 -11.66 -29.40
C ILE A 88 10.32 -12.95 -29.16
N SER A 89 10.60 -13.27 -27.88
CA SER A 89 11.27 -14.50 -27.45
C SER A 89 10.53 -15.76 -27.90
N TRP A 90 9.18 -15.74 -27.86
CA TRP A 90 8.36 -16.85 -28.35
C TRP A 90 8.41 -16.98 -29.88
N ALA A 91 8.36 -15.88 -30.62
CA ALA A 91 8.48 -15.89 -32.08
C ALA A 91 9.81 -16.51 -32.53
N PHE A 92 10.92 -16.13 -31.89
CA PHE A 92 12.24 -16.71 -32.19
C PHE A 92 12.35 -18.19 -31.81
N ARG A 93 11.60 -18.66 -30.80
CA ARG A 93 11.60 -20.08 -30.42
C ARG A 93 10.89 -20.97 -31.44
N ASN A 94 9.85 -20.47 -32.10
CA ASN A 94 9.11 -21.26 -33.10
C ASN A 94 9.89 -21.40 -34.41
N ASP A 95 10.64 -20.36 -34.80
CA ASP A 95 11.46 -20.34 -36.01
C ASP A 95 12.53 -21.45 -36.02
N ALA A 96 12.99 -21.88 -34.83
CA ALA A 96 13.97 -22.94 -34.68
C ALA A 96 13.44 -24.37 -34.94
N LYS A 97 12.11 -24.57 -34.98
CA LYS A 97 11.52 -25.92 -35.15
C LYS A 97 11.33 -26.32 -36.62
N ASP A 98 11.17 -25.35 -37.51
CA ASP A 98 10.84 -25.60 -38.92
C ASP A 98 12.08 -25.85 -39.79
N ASN A 99 13.28 -25.54 -39.29
CA ASN A 99 14.52 -25.52 -40.08
C ASN A 99 15.42 -26.77 -39.88
N LYS A 100 14.83 -27.95 -39.63
CA LYS A 100 15.54 -29.19 -39.23
C LYS A 100 16.13 -30.04 -40.38
N GLN A 101 16.18 -29.57 -41.63
CA GLN A 101 16.39 -30.45 -42.78
C GLN A 101 17.68 -30.26 -43.61
N SER A 102 18.68 -29.46 -43.20
CA SER A 102 19.95 -29.47 -43.95
C SER A 102 21.16 -28.90 -43.20
N GLU A 103 22.24 -29.70 -43.24
CA GLU A 103 23.67 -29.37 -43.11
C GLU A 103 24.37 -29.46 -41.73
N ARG A 104 25.05 -30.62 -41.55
CA ARG A 104 25.61 -31.16 -40.30
C ARG A 104 26.83 -30.49 -39.67
N GLU A 105 27.34 -29.37 -40.17
CA GLU A 105 28.58 -28.76 -39.64
C GLU A 105 28.49 -27.25 -39.42
N GLU A 106 27.82 -26.53 -40.32
CA GLU A 106 27.46 -25.11 -40.12
C GLU A 106 26.37 -24.94 -39.05
N GLU A 107 25.55 -25.96 -38.84
CA GLU A 107 24.55 -26.06 -37.76
C GLU A 107 25.16 -25.94 -36.36
N ARG A 108 26.41 -26.37 -36.13
CA ARG A 108 27.01 -26.40 -34.79
C ARG A 108 27.32 -25.00 -34.26
N ASN A 109 27.88 -24.13 -35.11
CA ASN A 109 28.13 -22.73 -34.77
C ASN A 109 26.82 -21.94 -34.66
N LYS A 110 25.87 -22.15 -35.59
CA LYS A 110 24.54 -21.54 -35.55
C LYS A 110 23.73 -21.95 -34.31
N GLN A 111 23.93 -23.17 -33.82
CA GLN A 111 23.31 -23.65 -32.58
C GLN A 111 23.90 -22.97 -31.33
N SER A 112 25.21 -22.76 -31.28
CA SER A 112 25.86 -22.02 -30.18
C SER A 112 25.34 -20.59 -30.07
N ASP A 113 25.28 -19.86 -31.19
CA ASP A 113 24.77 -18.47 -31.22
C ASP A 113 23.30 -18.38 -30.77
N ARG A 114 22.47 -19.35 -31.16
CA ARG A 114 21.05 -19.43 -30.74
C ARG A 114 20.91 -19.73 -29.25
N GLU A 115 21.78 -20.56 -28.69
CA GLU A 115 21.79 -20.85 -27.25
C GLU A 115 22.21 -19.62 -26.43
N GLU A 116 23.21 -18.88 -26.90
CA GLU A 116 23.63 -17.60 -26.29
C GLU A 116 22.50 -16.57 -26.33
N GLU A 117 21.85 -16.41 -27.49
CA GLU A 117 20.71 -15.50 -27.65
C GLU A 117 19.55 -15.89 -26.71
N ARG A 118 19.24 -17.19 -26.63
CA ARG A 118 18.21 -17.70 -25.71
C ARG A 118 18.55 -17.40 -24.25
N ARG A 119 19.82 -17.52 -23.85
CA ARG A 119 20.27 -17.17 -22.50
C ARG A 119 20.11 -15.67 -22.24
N ALA A 120 20.50 -14.83 -23.21
CA ALA A 120 20.35 -13.38 -23.10
C ALA A 120 18.87 -12.97 -22.92
N TRP A 121 17.96 -13.53 -23.72
CA TRP A 121 16.52 -13.28 -23.56
C TRP A 121 15.96 -13.79 -22.23
N SER A 122 16.45 -14.93 -21.71
CA SER A 122 16.01 -15.41 -20.40
C SER A 122 16.48 -14.53 -19.25
N ILE A 123 17.70 -14.00 -19.31
CA ILE A 123 18.23 -13.05 -18.34
C ILE A 123 17.40 -11.76 -18.38
N LEU A 124 17.02 -11.31 -19.57
CA LEU A 124 16.17 -10.14 -19.75
C LEU A 124 14.78 -10.34 -19.11
N GLU A 125 14.16 -11.49 -19.35
CA GLU A 125 12.86 -11.85 -18.77
C GLU A 125 12.92 -11.95 -17.25
N GLU A 126 13.99 -12.53 -16.70
CA GLU A 126 14.25 -12.62 -15.26
C GLU A 126 14.36 -11.23 -14.62
N LYS A 127 15.17 -10.34 -15.21
CA LYS A 127 15.33 -8.95 -14.75
C LYS A 127 13.99 -8.18 -14.76
N LEU A 128 13.19 -8.32 -15.83
CA LEU A 128 11.86 -7.72 -15.90
C LEU A 128 10.88 -8.29 -14.87
N SER A 129 11.01 -9.57 -14.54
CA SER A 129 10.19 -10.20 -13.51
C SER A 129 10.52 -9.67 -12.12
N LEU A 130 11.81 -9.45 -11.84
CA LEU A 130 12.29 -8.91 -10.57
C LEU A 130 11.85 -7.46 -10.41
N LEU A 131 12.01 -6.65 -11.46
CA LEU A 131 11.50 -5.27 -11.51
C LEU A 131 9.99 -5.20 -11.25
N GLU A 132 9.20 -6.07 -11.89
CA GLU A 132 7.75 -6.10 -11.68
C GLU A 132 7.39 -6.46 -10.23
N ALA A 133 8.09 -7.42 -9.62
CA ALA A 133 7.87 -7.83 -8.24
C ALA A 133 8.17 -6.68 -7.26
N GLN A 134 9.33 -6.03 -7.43
CA GLN A 134 9.75 -4.89 -6.61
C GLN A 134 8.78 -3.72 -6.73
N LEU A 135 8.37 -3.38 -7.96
CA LEU A 135 7.40 -2.31 -8.17
C LEU A 135 6.02 -2.65 -7.58
N GLY A 136 5.64 -3.93 -7.61
CA GLY A 136 4.45 -4.45 -6.96
C GLY A 136 4.47 -4.25 -5.45
N GLU A 137 5.59 -4.57 -4.80
CA GLU A 137 5.80 -4.35 -3.37
C GLU A 137 5.70 -2.86 -3.00
N TRP A 138 6.35 -1.99 -3.77
CA TRP A 138 6.27 -0.56 -3.52
C TRP A 138 4.87 -0.01 -3.70
N MET A 139 4.14 -0.38 -4.76
CA MET A 139 2.74 0.02 -4.92
C MET A 139 1.88 -0.42 -3.73
N GLY A 140 2.14 -1.62 -3.18
CA GLY A 140 1.50 -2.10 -1.97
C GLY A 140 1.79 -1.21 -0.76
N MET A 141 3.04 -0.83 -0.57
CA MET A 141 3.45 0.10 0.50
C MET A 141 2.81 1.48 0.35
N PHE A 142 2.75 2.05 -0.85
CA PHE A 142 2.08 3.34 -1.10
C PHE A 142 0.57 3.27 -0.85
N ALA A 143 -0.10 2.21 -1.31
CA ALA A 143 -1.53 2.00 -1.04
C ALA A 143 -1.79 1.88 0.48
N GLN A 144 -0.92 1.18 1.20
CA GLN A 144 -1.00 1.09 2.66
C GLN A 144 -0.82 2.47 3.31
N ARG A 145 0.15 3.27 2.86
CA ARG A 145 0.34 4.65 3.38
C ARG A 145 -0.87 5.54 3.09
N ALA A 146 -1.43 5.49 1.89
CA ALA A 146 -2.64 6.24 1.55
C ALA A 146 -3.81 5.85 2.47
N SER A 147 -4.02 4.57 2.72
CA SER A 147 -5.07 4.12 3.66
C SER A 147 -4.82 4.58 5.10
N MET A 148 -3.55 4.63 5.55
CA MET A 148 -3.19 5.13 6.88
C MET A 148 -3.41 6.64 7.00
N ALA A 149 -3.09 7.39 5.94
CA ALA A 149 -3.35 8.81 5.85
C ALA A 149 -4.85 9.11 5.98
N GLU A 150 -5.68 8.46 5.15
CA GLU A 150 -7.13 8.59 5.20
C GLU A 150 -7.70 8.21 6.59
N ALA A 151 -7.19 7.14 7.21
CA ALA A 151 -7.62 6.74 8.55
C ALA A 151 -7.25 7.78 9.61
N LEU A 152 -6.09 8.43 9.50
CA LEU A 152 -5.66 9.50 10.40
C LEU A 152 -6.54 10.74 10.21
N GLU A 153 -6.82 11.13 8.98
CA GLU A 153 -7.73 12.23 8.66
C GLU A 153 -9.14 11.99 9.19
N ALA A 154 -9.69 10.80 8.95
CA ALA A 154 -11.00 10.40 9.45
C ALA A 154 -11.03 10.43 10.99
N ASN A 155 -9.97 10.00 11.66
CA ASN A 155 -9.86 10.05 13.11
C ASN A 155 -9.77 11.50 13.63
N ARG A 156 -9.03 12.37 12.93
CA ARG A 156 -8.98 13.81 13.24
C ARG A 156 -10.36 14.46 13.08
N GLN A 157 -11.06 14.15 11.99
CA GLN A 157 -12.43 14.61 11.76
C GLN A 157 -13.39 14.11 12.84
N ALA A 158 -13.36 12.81 13.17
CA ALA A 158 -14.18 12.23 14.23
C ALA A 158 -13.91 12.89 15.60
N ARG A 159 -12.65 13.19 15.92
CA ARG A 159 -12.29 13.89 17.16
C ARG A 159 -12.84 15.32 17.18
N SER A 160 -12.75 16.05 16.07
CA SER A 160 -13.29 17.41 15.96
C SER A 160 -14.82 17.43 16.01
N ALA A 161 -15.48 16.48 15.35
CA ALA A 161 -16.94 16.30 15.44
C ALA A 161 -17.36 15.98 16.88
N GLY A 162 -16.59 15.14 17.59
CA GLY A 162 -16.81 14.87 19.01
C GLY A 162 -16.70 16.12 19.89
N GLN A 163 -15.88 17.10 19.53
CA GLN A 163 -15.81 18.39 20.24
C GLN A 163 -17.01 19.29 19.92
N LEU A 164 -17.45 19.33 18.66
CA LEU A 164 -18.66 20.08 18.28
C LEU A 164 -19.91 19.55 18.97
N THR A 165 -20.08 18.22 19.01
CA THR A 165 -21.20 17.60 19.72
C THR A 165 -21.17 17.95 21.22
N LYS A 166 -19.98 18.03 21.83
CA LYS A 166 -19.87 18.50 23.22
C LYS A 166 -20.37 19.93 23.39
N LEU A 167 -19.99 20.85 22.50
CA LEU A 167 -20.49 22.23 22.54
C LEU A 167 -22.01 22.29 22.33
N ALA A 168 -22.54 21.52 21.36
CA ALA A 168 -23.98 21.45 21.13
C ALA A 168 -24.74 20.94 22.37
N THR A 169 -24.24 19.90 23.05
CA THR A 169 -24.89 19.38 24.27
C THR A 169 -24.92 20.38 25.43
N VAL A 170 -23.99 21.34 25.47
CA VAL A 170 -23.99 22.43 26.47
C VAL A 170 -24.85 23.61 26.02
N ALA A 171 -24.87 23.92 24.72
CA ALA A 171 -25.63 25.04 24.17
C ALA A 171 -27.15 24.81 24.21
N VAL A 172 -27.61 23.58 23.98
CA VAL A 172 -29.06 23.25 23.98
C VAL A 172 -29.75 23.64 25.29
N PRO A 173 -29.32 23.19 26.48
CA PRO A 173 -29.99 23.60 27.72
C PRO A 173 -29.88 25.11 27.99
N PHE A 174 -28.76 25.75 27.61
CA PHE A 174 -28.61 27.19 27.74
C PHE A 174 -29.62 27.96 26.86
N SER A 175 -29.87 27.48 25.64
CA SER A 175 -30.87 28.09 24.75
C SER A 175 -32.29 27.98 25.27
N ILE A 176 -32.63 26.86 25.95
CA ILE A 176 -33.94 26.69 26.61
C ILE A 176 -34.08 27.72 27.75
N VAL A 177 -33.04 27.87 28.57
CA VAL A 177 -33.01 28.86 29.66
C VAL A 177 -33.17 30.28 29.09
N ALA A 178 -32.44 30.63 28.02
CA ALA A 178 -32.55 31.92 27.36
C ALA A 178 -33.95 32.16 26.75
N ALA A 179 -34.55 31.14 26.13
CA ALA A 179 -35.90 31.23 25.58
C ALA A 179 -36.96 31.49 26.67
N VAL A 180 -36.84 30.84 27.83
CA VAL A 180 -37.71 31.08 28.98
C VAL A 180 -37.53 32.50 29.53
N PHE A 181 -36.30 33.00 29.65
CA PHE A 181 -36.04 34.38 30.04
C PHE A 181 -36.55 35.41 29.01
N SER A 182 -36.63 35.03 27.74
CA SER A 182 -37.17 35.87 26.68
C SER A 182 -38.71 35.97 26.72
N MET A 183 -39.40 35.08 27.44
CA MET A 183 -40.85 35.20 27.69
C MET A 183 -41.09 36.17 28.87
N GLY A 184 -41.24 37.46 28.55
CA GLY A 184 -41.65 38.47 29.52
C GLY A 184 -43.08 38.24 30.04
N GLY A 185 -43.28 38.32 31.36
CA GLY A 185 -44.56 38.07 32.03
C GLY A 185 -44.41 37.88 33.54
N GLU A 186 -45.25 37.04 34.16
CA GLU A 186 -45.19 36.68 35.59
C GLU A 186 -43.89 35.97 36.05
N PHE A 187 -42.95 35.74 35.13
CA PHE A 187 -41.61 35.21 35.42
C PHE A 187 -40.52 36.29 35.48
N ALA A 188 -40.90 37.57 35.33
CA ALA A 188 -39.98 38.69 35.47
C ALA A 188 -39.42 38.81 36.90
N ALA A 189 -38.23 39.39 37.04
CA ALA A 189 -37.60 39.61 38.35
C ALA A 189 -38.53 40.42 39.27
N GLY A 190 -38.94 39.85 40.40
CA GLY A 190 -39.86 40.45 41.37
C GLY A 190 -41.29 39.90 41.37
N GLN A 191 -41.63 38.99 40.45
CA GLN A 191 -42.93 38.31 40.40
C GLN A 191 -42.95 37.01 41.24
N PRO A 192 -44.13 36.53 41.69
CA PRO A 192 -44.24 35.42 42.65
C PRO A 192 -43.70 34.08 42.13
N LEU A 193 -43.60 33.89 40.82
CA LEU A 193 -43.12 32.65 40.19
C LEU A 193 -41.60 32.61 39.94
N PHE A 194 -40.89 33.72 40.21
CA PHE A 194 -39.43 33.80 40.06
C PHE A 194 -38.62 32.73 40.83
N PRO A 195 -38.99 32.31 42.05
CA PRO A 195 -38.24 31.27 42.78
C PRO A 195 -38.39 29.88 42.15
N VAL A 196 -39.55 29.58 41.56
CA VAL A 196 -39.85 28.28 40.93
C VAL A 196 -38.96 28.06 39.72
N PHE A 197 -38.65 29.12 38.98
CA PHE A 197 -37.69 29.09 37.89
C PHE A 197 -36.31 28.59 38.35
N TRP A 198 -35.77 29.13 39.45
CA TRP A 198 -34.49 28.70 40.01
C TRP A 198 -34.53 27.26 40.52
N ALA A 199 -35.67 26.86 41.12
CA ALA A 199 -35.87 25.51 41.63
C ALA A 199 -35.85 24.43 40.54
N ILE A 200 -36.18 24.76 39.29
CA ILE A 200 -36.21 23.80 38.17
C ILE A 200 -34.94 23.88 37.32
N THR A 201 -34.46 25.09 37.03
CA THR A 201 -33.32 25.28 36.12
C THR A 201 -31.98 24.86 36.71
N LEU A 202 -31.74 25.10 38.01
CA LEU A 202 -30.52 24.64 38.68
C LEU A 202 -30.37 23.12 38.64
N PRO A 203 -31.35 22.30 39.07
CA PRO A 203 -31.17 20.85 39.03
C PRO A 203 -31.09 20.30 37.61
N VAL A 204 -31.84 20.83 36.65
CA VAL A 204 -31.77 20.37 35.25
C VAL A 204 -30.38 20.66 34.65
N THR A 205 -29.83 21.85 34.89
CA THR A 205 -28.47 22.19 34.44
C THR A 205 -27.41 21.36 35.16
N PHE A 206 -27.57 21.11 36.46
CA PHE A 206 -26.64 20.29 37.25
C PHE A 206 -26.64 18.82 36.80
N VAL A 207 -27.81 18.26 36.51
CA VAL A 207 -27.95 16.88 36.01
C VAL A 207 -27.32 16.75 34.61
N LEU A 208 -27.54 17.71 33.71
CA LEU A 208 -26.91 17.72 32.39
C LEU A 208 -25.38 17.87 32.48
N LEU A 209 -24.89 18.75 33.36
CA LEU A 209 -23.47 18.93 33.62
C LEU A 209 -22.85 17.65 34.17
N LEU A 210 -23.47 17.05 35.19
CA LEU A 210 -23.03 15.79 35.77
C LEU A 210 -23.06 14.67 34.73
N TRP A 211 -24.09 14.59 33.89
CA TRP A 211 -24.20 13.60 32.83
C TRP A 211 -23.06 13.72 31.80
N VAL A 212 -22.78 14.94 31.32
CA VAL A 212 -21.68 15.20 30.37
C VAL A 212 -20.32 14.88 30.98
N ILE A 213 -20.10 15.23 32.25
CA ILE A 213 -18.84 14.94 32.96
C ILE A 213 -18.69 13.43 33.23
N HIS A 214 -19.74 12.77 33.74
CA HIS A 214 -19.70 11.34 34.06
C HIS A 214 -19.66 10.44 32.81
N GLY A 215 -20.34 10.82 31.72
CA GLY A 215 -20.30 10.07 30.47
C GLY A 215 -18.87 9.96 29.92
N ASN A 216 -18.05 10.99 30.11
CA ASN A 216 -16.65 11.00 29.66
C ASN A 216 -15.73 10.17 30.59
N THR A 217 -15.94 10.19 31.91
CA THR A 217 -15.15 9.36 32.84
C THR A 217 -15.51 7.88 32.75
N ILE A 218 -16.79 7.56 32.60
CA ILE A 218 -17.28 6.17 32.45
C ILE A 218 -16.73 5.56 31.16
N THR A 219 -16.78 6.27 30.03
CA THR A 219 -16.25 5.75 28.76
C THR A 219 -14.73 5.52 28.80
N VAL A 220 -13.96 6.42 29.42
CA VAL A 220 -12.50 6.25 29.61
C VAL A 220 -12.19 5.08 30.54
N TRP A 221 -12.93 4.93 31.65
CA TRP A 221 -12.77 3.82 32.58
C TRP A 221 -13.13 2.48 31.94
N TRP A 222 -14.21 2.43 31.16
CA TRP A 222 -14.59 1.25 30.39
C TRP A 222 -13.53 0.88 29.34
N LYS A 223 -13.02 1.84 28.56
CA LYS A 223 -11.94 1.61 27.58
C LYS A 223 -10.68 1.04 28.23
N LYS A 224 -10.29 1.56 29.41
CA LYS A 224 -9.15 1.03 30.18
C LYS A 224 -9.38 -0.41 30.64
N LYS A 225 -10.62 -0.76 31.00
CA LYS A 225 -10.98 -2.10 31.49
C LYS A 225 -11.00 -3.12 30.36
N THR A 226 -11.49 -2.77 29.16
CA THR A 226 -11.43 -3.65 27.99
C THR A 226 -10.00 -3.88 27.50
N GLN A 227 -9.13 -2.86 27.54
CA GLN A 227 -7.72 -3.05 27.16
C GLN A 227 -6.92 -3.96 28.11
N ARG A 228 -7.26 -4.00 29.40
CA ARG A 228 -6.63 -4.94 30.33
C ARG A 228 -7.02 -6.39 30.03
N LYS A 229 -8.30 -6.66 29.73
CA LYS A 229 -8.76 -8.01 29.36
C LYS A 229 -8.18 -8.49 28.02
N GLY A 230 -8.07 -7.62 27.02
CA GLY A 230 -7.47 -7.98 25.72
C GLY A 230 -5.99 -8.43 25.83
N ARG A 231 -5.19 -7.78 26.68
CA ARG A 231 -3.78 -8.15 26.90
C ARG A 231 -3.58 -9.48 27.63
N GLU A 232 -4.56 -9.93 28.41
CA GLU A 232 -4.49 -11.24 29.05
C GLU A 232 -4.86 -12.35 28.07
N VAL A 233 -5.92 -12.15 27.29
CA VAL A 233 -6.34 -13.10 26.24
C VAL A 233 -5.22 -13.29 25.22
N GLN A 234 -4.53 -12.22 24.83
CA GLN A 234 -3.43 -12.30 23.86
C GLN A 234 -2.18 -12.99 24.42
N ARG A 235 -1.90 -12.86 25.73
CA ARG A 235 -0.84 -13.65 26.39
C ARG A 235 -1.20 -15.14 26.42
N VAL A 236 -2.45 -15.47 26.72
CA VAL A 236 -2.92 -16.86 26.74
C VAL A 236 -2.86 -17.48 25.33
N TRP A 237 -3.31 -16.75 24.30
CA TRP A 237 -3.21 -17.20 22.91
C TRP A 237 -1.76 -17.36 22.44
N ASN A 238 -0.85 -16.46 22.80
CA ASN A 238 0.57 -16.62 22.47
C ASN A 238 1.17 -17.87 23.15
N VAL A 239 0.84 -18.13 24.42
CA VAL A 239 1.33 -19.33 25.13
C VAL A 239 0.76 -20.62 24.54
N LEU A 240 -0.53 -20.64 24.17
CA LEU A 240 -1.15 -21.79 23.51
C LEU A 240 -0.62 -22.00 22.09
N GLY A 241 -0.41 -20.94 21.32
CA GLY A 241 0.18 -21.00 19.98
C GLY A 241 1.60 -21.57 20.01
N TRP A 242 2.42 -21.17 20.98
CA TRP A 242 3.75 -21.74 21.19
C TRP A 242 3.71 -23.24 21.56
N ARG A 243 2.74 -23.68 22.38
CA ARG A 243 2.58 -25.10 22.71
C ARG A 243 2.10 -25.95 21.54
N LEU A 244 1.19 -25.44 20.71
CA LEU A 244 0.74 -26.14 19.50
C LEU A 244 1.86 -26.27 18.47
N SER A 245 2.71 -25.24 18.32
CA SER A 245 3.85 -25.29 17.41
C SER A 245 4.93 -26.29 17.85
N LEU A 246 5.16 -26.44 19.16
CA LEU A 246 6.14 -27.41 19.71
C LEU A 246 5.66 -28.87 19.61
N ASN A 247 4.35 -29.10 19.62
CA ASN A 247 3.79 -30.45 19.54
C ASN A 247 3.73 -30.99 18.10
N VAL A 248 3.70 -30.10 17.10
CA VAL A 248 3.76 -30.47 15.67
C VAL A 248 5.18 -30.86 15.24
N SER A 249 6.22 -30.34 15.90
CA SER A 249 7.62 -30.70 15.62
C SER A 249 8.10 -32.00 16.28
N ALA A 250 7.24 -32.69 17.05
CA ALA A 250 7.59 -33.89 17.81
C ALA A 250 6.90 -35.16 17.28
N GLN A 251 6.66 -35.24 15.96
CA GLN A 251 6.22 -36.46 15.33
C GLN A 251 7.46 -37.23 14.83
N PRO A 252 7.79 -38.40 15.42
CA PRO A 252 8.95 -39.18 14.99
C PRO A 252 8.69 -39.85 13.64
N ASP A 253 9.67 -39.73 12.73
CA ASP A 253 9.73 -40.43 11.46
C ASP A 253 9.95 -41.93 11.69
N GLU A 254 8.88 -42.67 11.97
CA GLU A 254 8.84 -44.13 11.81
C GLU A 254 8.03 -44.45 10.55
N GLU A 255 8.76 -44.78 9.48
CA GLU A 255 8.45 -45.83 8.50
C GLU A 255 9.10 -45.48 7.15
N LYS A 256 10.16 -46.21 6.80
CA LYS A 256 10.25 -47.01 5.56
C LYS A 256 11.65 -47.61 5.43
N GLY A 257 11.75 -48.87 5.83
CA GLY A 257 12.83 -49.78 5.45
C GLY A 257 12.20 -51.06 4.92
N GLU A 258 11.92 -51.08 3.63
CA GLU A 258 11.96 -52.26 2.76
C GLU A 258 13.00 -51.99 1.66
#